data_AF-A0A842RSB6-F1
#
_entry.id   AF-A0A842RSB6-F1
#
_cell.length_a   1.000
_cell.length_b   1.000
_cell.length_c   1.000
_cell.angle_alpha   90.00
_cell.angle_beta   90.00
_cell.angle_gamma   90.00
#
_symmetry.space_group_name_H-M   'P 1'
#
loop_
_entity.id
_entity.type
_entity.pdbx_description
1 polymer ?
#
loop_
_entity_poly.entity_id
_entity_poly.type
_entity_poly.pdbx_seq_one_letter_code
_entity_poly.pdbx_strand_id
1 'polypeptide(L)'
;MIIISLVKIEVEIKVMKIIEIEGIGDKYAKKLEESGIKEVEDLEKLSWEELEELAEKSGISLVLLDKWQEHADLMVEIDGVGPEYAEALNKVGIDSMKELAYRNPENTLERIETLDKEQPDVIRKLPTLDQIKDWIGQAKDKLGIIDEKRGSGTKLIKIEGIGDEYAKDLKKAGFETCEQLISLSKDELEELAEKSGISQKLLDKWQEHADLMRIKGIGPEYADALNRVGIDSVKEFAQRNPENTLERIETLDKEQPDVIRRLPVLDEIKDWINQAKEIK
;
A
#
# COMPACT_ATOMS: atom_id res chain seq x y z
N MET A 1 -0.29 41.49 23.86
CA MET A 1 -1.24 40.35 23.91
C MET A 1 -1.64 40.05 22.48
N ILE A 2 -0.99 39.09 21.84
CA ILE A 2 -1.24 38.74 20.43
C ILE A 2 -2.18 37.53 20.47
N ILE A 3 -3.41 37.73 19.97
CA ILE A 3 -4.40 36.68 19.81
C ILE A 3 -4.07 35.95 18.52
N ILE A 4 -3.55 34.73 18.63
CA ILE A 4 -3.32 33.85 17.49
C ILE A 4 -4.67 33.18 17.18
N SER A 5 -5.27 33.56 16.07
CA SER A 5 -6.48 32.92 15.54
C SER A 5 -6.10 31.59 14.89
N LEU A 6 -6.53 30.48 15.52
CA LEU A 6 -6.45 29.14 14.94
C LEU A 6 -7.49 29.00 13.82
N VAL A 7 -7.01 28.95 12.57
CA VAL A 7 -7.83 28.51 11.43
C VAL A 7 -7.95 26.99 11.53
N LYS A 8 -9.14 26.50 11.88
CA LYS A 8 -9.48 25.09 11.71
C LYS A 8 -9.69 24.85 10.21
N ILE A 9 -8.84 24.02 9.63
CA ILE A 9 -9.08 23.44 8.31
C ILE A 9 -10.08 22.31 8.54
N GLU A 10 -11.36 22.56 8.29
CA GLU A 10 -12.34 21.48 8.13
C GLU A 10 -12.07 20.83 6.77
N VAL A 11 -11.60 19.59 6.79
CA VAL A 11 -11.55 18.75 5.59
C VAL A 11 -13.01 18.40 5.28
N GLU A 12 -13.58 19.09 4.29
CA GLU A 12 -14.92 18.80 3.78
C GLU A 12 -14.87 17.43 3.10
N ILE A 13 -15.34 16.39 3.80
CA ILE A 13 -15.51 15.05 3.22
C ILE A 13 -16.60 15.23 2.16
N LYS A 14 -16.21 15.15 0.88
CA LYS A 14 -17.15 15.23 -0.23
C LYS A 14 -18.05 13.99 -0.19
N VAL A 15 -19.27 14.18 0.29
CA VAL A 15 -20.31 13.15 0.32
C VAL A 15 -20.78 12.87 -1.12
N MET A 16 -20.76 11.60 -1.53
CA MET A 16 -21.22 11.18 -2.86
C MET A 16 -22.70 10.85 -2.82
N LYS A 17 -23.47 11.42 -3.75
CA LYS A 17 -24.91 11.18 -3.83
C LYS A 17 -25.19 9.88 -4.55
N ILE A 18 -26.25 9.18 -4.17
CA ILE A 18 -26.64 7.91 -4.80
C ILE A 18 -26.84 8.04 -6.32
N ILE A 19 -27.30 9.20 -6.80
CA ILE A 19 -27.49 9.47 -8.23
C ILE A 19 -26.17 9.50 -9.04
N GLU A 20 -25.01 9.64 -8.38
CA GLU A 20 -23.70 9.62 -9.03
C GLU A 20 -23.28 8.21 -9.48
N ILE A 21 -23.96 7.15 -9.02
CA ILE A 21 -23.75 5.78 -9.51
C ILE A 21 -24.38 5.65 -10.90
N GLU A 22 -23.57 5.26 -11.89
CA GLU A 22 -24.02 5.07 -13.27
C GLU A 22 -25.22 4.12 -13.36
N GLY A 23 -26.22 4.55 -14.14
CA GLY A 23 -27.45 3.79 -14.38
C GLY A 23 -28.58 3.96 -13.35
N ILE A 24 -28.37 4.64 -12.21
CA ILE A 24 -29.45 4.95 -11.25
C ILE A 24 -30.41 6.01 -11.83
N GLY A 25 -29.89 7.20 -12.19
CA GLY A 25 -30.70 8.31 -12.68
C GLY A 25 -31.84 8.76 -11.74
N ASP A 26 -32.57 9.82 -12.12
CA ASP A 26 -33.55 10.47 -11.23
C ASP A 26 -34.65 9.53 -10.71
N LYS A 27 -35.12 8.60 -11.55
CA LYS A 27 -36.22 7.70 -11.22
C LYS A 27 -35.84 6.72 -10.11
N TYR A 28 -34.67 6.07 -10.20
CA TYR A 28 -34.25 5.12 -9.19
C TYR A 28 -33.65 5.82 -7.98
N ALA A 29 -32.96 6.95 -8.17
CA ALA A 29 -32.47 7.78 -7.07
C ALA A 29 -33.62 8.16 -6.13
N LYS A 30 -34.74 8.67 -6.67
CA LYS A 30 -35.91 9.01 -5.85
C LYS A 30 -36.45 7.82 -5.04
N LYS A 31 -36.52 6.62 -5.63
CA LYS A 31 -37.00 5.41 -4.96
C LYS A 31 -36.06 4.96 -3.83
N LEU A 32 -34.75 5.07 -4.05
CA LEU A 32 -33.71 4.76 -3.07
C LEU A 32 -33.74 5.77 -1.92
N GLU A 33 -33.86 7.06 -2.23
CA GLU A 33 -33.96 8.14 -1.25
C GLU A 33 -35.22 8.00 -0.37
N GLU A 34 -36.37 7.69 -0.97
CA GLU A 34 -37.62 7.37 -0.24
C GLU A 34 -37.47 6.13 0.64
N SER A 35 -36.54 5.23 0.29
CA SER A 35 -36.21 4.03 1.05
C SER A 35 -35.16 4.26 2.14
N GLY A 36 -34.52 5.43 2.17
CA GLY A 36 -33.51 5.83 3.15
C GLY A 36 -32.07 5.80 2.63
N ILE A 37 -31.85 5.45 1.37
CA ILE A 37 -30.54 5.35 0.72
C ILE A 37 -30.31 6.63 -0.09
N LYS A 38 -29.49 7.56 0.41
CA LYS A 38 -29.27 8.88 -0.20
C LYS A 38 -27.85 9.06 -0.71
N GLU A 39 -26.92 8.39 -0.07
CA GLU A 39 -25.49 8.48 -0.31
C GLU A 39 -24.98 7.15 -0.85
N VAL A 40 -23.84 7.17 -1.55
CA VAL A 40 -23.22 5.96 -2.11
C VAL A 40 -22.86 4.98 -0.98
N GLU A 41 -22.36 5.53 0.13
CA GLU A 41 -21.99 4.83 1.36
C GLU A 41 -23.19 4.19 2.08
N ASP A 42 -24.41 4.66 1.83
CA ASP A 42 -25.62 4.03 2.38
C ASP A 42 -25.89 2.69 1.66
N LEU A 43 -25.60 2.60 0.36
CA LEU A 43 -25.83 1.42 -0.45
C LEU A 43 -24.71 0.39 -0.27
N GLU A 44 -23.45 0.83 -0.27
CA GLU A 44 -22.25 0.00 -0.07
C GLU A 44 -22.36 -0.86 1.20
N LYS A 45 -22.76 -0.27 2.32
CA LYS A 45 -22.77 -0.95 3.63
C LYS A 45 -23.87 -1.98 3.83
N LEU A 46 -24.83 -2.08 2.91
CA LEU A 46 -25.95 -3.00 3.08
C LEU A 46 -25.47 -4.44 3.01
N SER A 47 -25.87 -5.23 3.99
CA SER A 47 -25.79 -6.69 3.88
C SER A 47 -26.72 -7.21 2.78
N TRP A 48 -26.50 -8.45 2.36
CA TRP A 48 -27.39 -9.13 1.41
C TRP A 48 -28.85 -9.15 1.87
N GLU A 49 -29.10 -9.37 3.17
CA GLU A 49 -30.45 -9.36 3.74
C GLU A 49 -31.08 -7.96 3.65
N GLU A 50 -30.33 -6.91 3.95
CA GLU A 50 -30.80 -5.52 3.83
C GLU A 50 -31.03 -5.10 2.37
N LEU A 51 -30.25 -5.63 1.42
CA LEU A 51 -30.49 -5.46 -0.01
C LEU A 51 -31.79 -6.13 -0.48
N GLU A 52 -32.09 -7.32 0.03
CA GLU A 52 -33.36 -8.02 -0.25
C GLU A 52 -34.55 -7.19 0.28
N GLU A 53 -34.47 -6.68 1.51
CA GLU A 53 -35.49 -5.79 2.07
C GLU A 53 -35.64 -4.49 1.25
N LEU A 54 -34.52 -3.91 0.81
CA LEU A 54 -34.53 -2.73 -0.05
C LEU A 54 -35.20 -3.02 -1.41
N ALA A 55 -34.96 -4.19 -1.99
CA ALA A 55 -35.58 -4.62 -3.24
C ALA A 55 -37.12 -4.67 -3.11
N GLU A 56 -37.62 -5.27 -2.02
CA GLU A 56 -39.05 -5.35 -1.72
C GLU A 56 -39.66 -3.96 -1.51
N LYS A 57 -39.00 -3.10 -0.73
CA LYS A 57 -39.48 -1.76 -0.38
C LYS A 57 -39.49 -0.79 -1.57
N SER A 58 -38.42 -0.76 -2.34
CA SER A 58 -38.23 0.18 -3.46
C SER A 58 -38.89 -0.30 -4.77
N GLY A 59 -39.20 -1.59 -4.87
CA GLY A 59 -39.65 -2.25 -6.09
C GLY A 59 -38.58 -2.22 -7.19
N ILE A 60 -37.30 -2.22 -6.81
CA ILE A 60 -36.14 -2.35 -7.69
C ILE A 60 -35.70 -3.80 -7.62
N SER A 61 -35.31 -4.41 -8.75
CA SER A 61 -34.85 -5.80 -8.73
C SER A 61 -33.55 -5.93 -7.94
N LEU A 62 -33.42 -6.98 -7.13
CA LEU A 62 -32.22 -7.29 -6.36
C LEU A 62 -30.94 -7.31 -7.22
N VAL A 63 -31.00 -7.92 -8.40
CA VAL A 63 -29.87 -7.97 -9.37
C VAL A 63 -29.38 -6.57 -9.78
N LEU A 64 -30.28 -5.59 -9.82
CA LEU A 64 -29.91 -4.22 -10.19
C LEU A 64 -29.32 -3.47 -8.99
N LEU A 65 -29.83 -3.72 -7.78
CA LEU A 65 -29.27 -3.18 -6.55
C LEU A 65 -27.87 -3.74 -6.27
N ASP A 66 -27.68 -5.05 -6.46
CA ASP A 66 -26.39 -5.74 -6.36
C ASP A 66 -25.34 -5.11 -7.29
N LYS A 67 -25.71 -4.85 -8.55
CA LYS A 67 -24.82 -4.15 -9.50
C LYS A 67 -24.46 -2.73 -9.06
N TRP A 68 -25.40 -2.00 -8.48
CA TRP A 68 -25.12 -0.66 -7.99
C TRP A 68 -24.33 -0.68 -6.68
N GLN A 69 -24.50 -1.71 -5.85
CA GLN A 69 -23.67 -1.92 -4.67
C GLN A 69 -22.21 -2.20 -5.08
N GLU A 70 -21.96 -3.11 -6.02
CA GLU A 70 -20.59 -3.36 -6.53
C GLU A 70 -19.94 -2.09 -7.12
N HIS A 71 -20.74 -1.23 -7.74
CA HIS A 71 -20.28 0.06 -8.22
C HIS A 71 -20.02 1.05 -7.07
N ALA A 72 -20.85 1.04 -6.03
CA ALA A 72 -20.65 1.82 -4.81
C ALA A 72 -19.36 1.39 -4.08
N ASP A 73 -19.11 0.09 -3.97
CA ASP A 73 -17.90 -0.49 -3.39
C ASP A 73 -16.65 0.04 -4.09
N LEU A 74 -16.64 0.06 -5.43
CA LEU A 74 -15.53 0.64 -6.20
C LEU A 74 -15.28 2.11 -5.88
N MET A 75 -16.34 2.89 -5.67
CA MET A 75 -16.24 4.33 -5.40
C MET A 75 -15.82 4.65 -3.96
N VAL A 76 -16.25 3.83 -3.00
CA VAL A 76 -16.04 4.06 -1.56
C VAL A 76 -14.72 3.45 -1.09
N GLU A 77 -14.40 2.24 -1.55
CA GLU A 77 -13.28 1.46 -1.02
C GLU A 77 -11.96 1.68 -1.77
N ILE A 78 -11.99 2.26 -2.97
CA ILE A 78 -10.82 2.51 -3.80
C ILE A 78 -10.53 4.02 -3.88
N ASP A 79 -9.52 4.46 -3.13
CA ASP A 79 -9.10 5.86 -3.06
C ASP A 79 -8.76 6.39 -4.46
N GLY A 80 -9.42 7.48 -4.84
CA GLY A 80 -9.22 8.15 -6.13
C GLY A 80 -10.12 7.66 -7.26
N VAL A 81 -10.94 6.61 -7.05
CA VAL A 81 -11.99 6.20 -7.98
C VAL A 81 -13.27 6.95 -7.66
N GLY A 82 -13.41 8.16 -8.22
CA GLY A 82 -14.66 8.91 -8.16
C GLY A 82 -15.68 8.45 -9.21
N PRO A 83 -16.88 9.07 -9.25
CA PRO A 83 -17.97 8.68 -10.17
C PRO A 83 -17.54 8.55 -11.63
N GLU A 84 -16.76 9.51 -12.16
CA GLU A 84 -16.29 9.50 -13.55
C GLU A 84 -15.40 8.28 -13.86
N TYR A 85 -14.48 7.94 -12.94
CA TYR A 85 -13.59 6.81 -13.15
C TYR A 85 -14.32 5.49 -12.94
N ALA A 86 -15.25 5.44 -12.00
CA ALA A 86 -16.07 4.26 -11.77
C ALA A 86 -16.96 3.96 -13.00
N GLU A 87 -17.59 4.99 -13.58
CA GLU A 87 -18.31 4.87 -14.85
C GLU A 87 -17.40 4.41 -16.01
N ALA A 88 -16.21 4.99 -16.13
CA ALA A 88 -15.25 4.59 -17.14
C ALA A 88 -14.82 3.12 -17.01
N LEU A 89 -14.49 2.69 -15.79
CA LEU A 89 -14.16 1.31 -15.45
C LEU A 89 -15.31 0.38 -15.84
N ASN A 90 -16.55 0.74 -15.48
CA ASN A 90 -17.74 -0.02 -15.85
C ASN A 90 -17.87 -0.18 -17.37
N LYS A 91 -17.72 0.91 -18.14
CA LYS A 91 -17.81 0.87 -19.62
C LYS A 91 -16.69 0.06 -20.26
N VAL A 92 -15.52 -0.07 -19.62
CA VAL A 92 -14.46 -1.01 -20.04
C VAL A 92 -14.61 -2.40 -19.40
N GLY A 93 -15.77 -2.74 -18.84
CA GLY A 93 -16.08 -4.07 -18.30
C GLY A 93 -15.38 -4.37 -16.97
N ILE A 94 -15.16 -3.35 -16.15
CA ILE A 94 -14.65 -3.46 -14.77
C ILE A 94 -15.74 -2.87 -13.88
N ASP A 95 -16.70 -3.70 -13.48
CA ASP A 95 -17.89 -3.29 -12.74
C ASP A 95 -17.89 -3.68 -11.26
N SER A 96 -16.83 -4.37 -10.82
CA SER A 96 -16.65 -4.81 -9.43
C SER A 96 -15.19 -4.68 -8.99
N MET A 97 -14.99 -4.60 -7.67
CA MET A 97 -13.66 -4.64 -7.07
C MET A 97 -12.90 -5.92 -7.44
N LYS A 98 -13.62 -7.04 -7.52
CA LYS A 98 -13.06 -8.33 -7.91
C LYS A 98 -12.54 -8.31 -9.35
N GLU A 99 -13.32 -7.79 -10.30
CA GLU A 99 -12.85 -7.65 -11.68
C GLU A 99 -11.62 -6.76 -11.76
N LEU A 100 -11.62 -5.63 -11.04
CA LEU A 100 -10.50 -4.68 -11.00
C LEU A 100 -9.21 -5.35 -10.52
N ALA A 101 -9.27 -6.12 -9.43
CA ALA A 101 -8.11 -6.76 -8.81
C ALA A 101 -7.32 -7.71 -9.75
N TYR A 102 -7.97 -8.28 -10.77
CA TYR A 102 -7.32 -9.20 -11.71
C TYR A 102 -6.95 -8.56 -13.07
N ARG A 103 -7.15 -7.25 -13.24
CA ARG A 103 -6.80 -6.58 -14.50
C ARG A 103 -5.30 -6.38 -14.66
N ASN A 104 -4.87 -6.33 -15.92
CA ASN A 104 -3.55 -5.81 -16.29
C ASN A 104 -3.65 -4.27 -16.43
N PRO A 105 -2.77 -3.50 -15.77
CA PRO A 105 -2.87 -2.05 -15.73
C PRO A 105 -2.65 -1.39 -17.11
N GLU A 106 -1.71 -1.89 -17.91
CA GLU A 106 -1.43 -1.33 -19.25
C GLU A 106 -2.62 -1.52 -20.20
N ASN A 107 -3.18 -2.73 -20.26
CA ASN A 107 -4.36 -3.03 -21.06
C ASN A 107 -5.59 -2.26 -20.58
N THR A 108 -5.71 -2.04 -19.27
CA THR A 108 -6.81 -1.25 -18.71
C THR A 108 -6.71 0.21 -19.15
N LEU A 109 -5.50 0.78 -19.09
CA LEU A 109 -5.27 2.14 -19.57
C LEU A 109 -5.59 2.27 -21.05
N GLU A 110 -5.08 1.35 -21.89
CA GLU A 110 -5.35 1.35 -23.33
C GLU A 110 -6.86 1.31 -23.64
N ARG A 111 -7.63 0.51 -22.90
CA ARG A 111 -9.08 0.43 -23.06
C ARG A 111 -9.79 1.72 -22.64
N ILE A 112 -9.33 2.38 -21.58
CA ILE A 112 -9.88 3.67 -21.15
C ILE A 112 -9.53 4.77 -22.16
N GLU A 113 -8.31 4.78 -22.70
CA GLU A 113 -7.92 5.69 -23.79
C GLU A 113 -8.73 5.47 -25.07
N THR A 114 -9.10 4.22 -25.34
CA THR A 114 -9.97 3.87 -26.48
C THR A 114 -11.40 4.36 -26.24
N LEU A 115 -11.92 4.16 -25.03
CA LEU A 115 -13.22 4.69 -24.60
C LEU A 115 -13.27 6.21 -24.74
N ASP A 116 -12.25 6.93 -24.28
CA ASP A 116 -12.16 8.39 -24.35
C ASP A 116 -12.19 8.91 -25.81
N LYS A 117 -11.55 8.21 -26.74
CA LYS A 117 -11.62 8.54 -28.18
C LYS A 117 -13.02 8.33 -28.75
N GLU A 118 -13.74 7.32 -28.30
CA GLU A 118 -15.08 6.98 -28.78
C GLU A 118 -16.18 7.80 -28.09
N GLN A 119 -15.97 8.16 -26.82
CA GLN A 119 -16.91 8.80 -25.92
C GLN A 119 -16.18 9.83 -25.01
N PRO A 120 -15.76 10.98 -25.57
CA PRO A 120 -14.92 11.96 -24.86
C PRO A 120 -15.62 12.68 -23.69
N ASP A 121 -16.94 12.53 -23.57
CA ASP A 121 -17.72 13.17 -22.50
C ASP A 121 -17.71 12.35 -21.19
N VAL A 122 -17.23 11.10 -21.20
CA VAL A 122 -17.27 10.19 -20.03
C VAL A 122 -16.23 10.58 -18.99
N ILE A 123 -15.03 10.98 -19.40
CA ILE A 123 -13.92 11.25 -18.49
C ILE A 123 -13.33 12.62 -18.79
N ARG A 124 -13.21 13.48 -17.78
CA ARG A 124 -12.61 14.81 -17.97
C ARG A 124 -11.09 14.78 -18.09
N LYS A 125 -10.47 13.78 -17.46
CA LYS A 125 -9.03 13.59 -17.41
C LYS A 125 -8.71 12.09 -17.40
N LEU A 126 -7.92 11.65 -18.37
CA LEU A 126 -7.43 10.27 -18.40
C LEU A 126 -6.65 9.93 -17.12
N PRO A 127 -6.87 8.74 -16.54
CA PRO A 127 -6.05 8.25 -15.45
C PRO A 127 -4.64 7.96 -15.97
N THR A 128 -3.65 8.08 -15.09
CA THR A 128 -2.28 7.64 -15.37
C THR A 128 -2.15 6.13 -15.14
N LEU A 129 -1.11 5.52 -15.72
CA LEU A 129 -0.79 4.11 -15.47
C LEU A 129 -0.58 3.82 -13.97
N ASP A 130 0.05 4.75 -13.25
CA ASP A 130 0.31 4.60 -11.82
C ASP A 130 -0.97 4.66 -11.00
N GLN A 131 -1.94 5.50 -11.36
CA GLN A 131 -3.26 5.49 -10.72
C GLN A 131 -3.97 4.15 -10.93
N ILE A 132 -3.94 3.58 -12.13
CA ILE A 132 -4.56 2.27 -12.39
C ILE A 132 -3.84 1.16 -11.60
N LYS A 133 -2.50 1.19 -11.53
CA LYS A 133 -1.71 0.26 -10.72
C LYS A 133 -2.04 0.38 -9.23
N ASP A 134 -2.27 1.60 -8.75
CA ASP A 134 -2.68 1.87 -7.38
C ASP A 134 -4.07 1.29 -7.10
N TRP A 135 -5.07 1.61 -7.93
CA TRP A 135 -6.44 1.09 -7.79
C TRP A 135 -6.51 -0.44 -7.80
N ILE A 136 -5.79 -1.10 -8.71
CA ILE A 136 -5.68 -2.56 -8.74
C ILE A 136 -5.02 -3.10 -7.47
N GLY A 137 -4.05 -2.38 -6.91
CA GLY A 137 -3.40 -2.71 -5.64
C GLY A 137 -4.36 -2.65 -4.47
N GLN A 138 -5.07 -1.54 -4.34
CA GLN A 138 -6.10 -1.35 -3.30
C GLN A 138 -7.18 -2.44 -3.38
N ALA A 139 -7.67 -2.76 -4.58
CA ALA A 139 -8.67 -3.82 -4.78
C ALA A 139 -8.14 -5.20 -4.37
N LYS A 140 -6.88 -5.53 -4.68
CA LYS A 140 -6.24 -6.76 -4.22
C LYS A 140 -6.12 -6.81 -2.70
N ASP A 141 -5.69 -5.71 -2.07
CA ASP A 141 -5.52 -5.63 -0.62
C ASP A 141 -6.85 -5.84 0.12
N LYS A 142 -7.92 -5.18 -0.34
CA LYS A 142 -9.28 -5.33 0.21
C LYS A 142 -9.80 -6.76 0.09
N LEU A 143 -9.48 -7.45 -1.00
CA LEU A 143 -9.87 -8.84 -1.25
C LEU A 143 -8.91 -9.87 -0.62
N GLY A 144 -7.84 -9.43 0.03
CA GLY A 144 -6.80 -10.32 0.55
C GLY A 144 -6.08 -11.12 -0.54
N ILE A 145 -6.09 -10.64 -1.78
CA ILE A 145 -5.37 -11.25 -2.91
C ILE A 145 -3.91 -10.85 -2.78
N ILE A 146 -3.11 -11.73 -2.19
CA ILE A 146 -1.68 -11.54 -2.06
C ILE A 146 -1.06 -11.63 -3.46
N ASP A 147 -0.64 -10.48 -3.99
CA ASP A 147 0.24 -10.45 -5.15
C ASP A 147 1.62 -10.91 -4.68
N GLU A 148 2.13 -12.03 -5.18
CA GLU A 148 3.46 -12.54 -4.82
C GLU A 148 4.58 -11.50 -5.10
N LYS A 149 4.29 -10.44 -5.88
CA LYS A 149 5.18 -9.30 -6.14
C LYS A 149 4.90 -8.03 -5.31
N ARG A 150 3.76 -7.92 -4.63
CA ARG A 150 3.39 -6.79 -3.77
C ARG A 150 3.28 -7.34 -2.34
N GLY A 151 4.42 -7.33 -1.66
CA GLY A 151 4.66 -8.20 -0.52
C GLY A 151 3.71 -7.97 0.65
N SER A 152 3.31 -9.08 1.29
CA SER A 152 3.11 -9.16 2.74
C SER A 152 4.44 -8.94 3.48
N GLY A 153 5.15 -7.88 3.10
CA GLY A 153 6.52 -7.62 3.45
C GLY A 153 6.62 -6.82 4.74
N THR A 154 7.80 -6.85 5.35
CA THR A 154 8.06 -6.09 6.55
C THR A 154 7.94 -4.59 6.24
N LYS A 155 7.08 -3.86 6.97
CA LYS A 155 6.91 -2.41 6.77
C LYS A 155 8.24 -1.67 6.90
N LEU A 156 8.51 -0.73 6.00
CA LEU A 156 9.76 0.06 5.99
C LEU A 156 10.08 0.75 7.31
N ILE A 157 9.06 1.24 8.03
CA ILE A 157 9.21 1.88 9.35
C ILE A 157 9.81 0.95 10.43
N LYS A 158 9.92 -0.35 10.15
CA LYS A 158 10.63 -1.27 11.03
C LYS A 158 12.14 -1.09 10.92
N ILE A 159 12.70 -0.61 9.82
CA ILE A 159 14.15 -0.39 9.70
C ILE A 159 14.57 0.78 10.58
N GLU A 160 15.63 0.57 11.37
CA GLU A 160 16.21 1.62 12.22
C GLU A 160 16.63 2.84 11.38
N GLY A 161 16.09 4.01 11.73
CA GLY A 161 16.31 5.26 11.00
C GLY A 161 15.29 5.59 9.92
N ILE A 162 14.34 4.72 9.59
CA ILE A 162 13.19 5.06 8.72
C ILE A 162 12.02 5.54 9.60
N GLY A 163 11.89 6.86 9.71
CA GLY A 163 10.69 7.51 10.28
C GLY A 163 9.55 7.65 9.28
N ASP A 164 8.41 8.17 9.74
CA ASP A 164 7.20 8.36 8.92
C ASP A 164 7.44 9.18 7.64
N GLU A 165 8.30 10.20 7.72
CA GLU A 165 8.63 11.04 6.57
C GLU A 165 9.33 10.26 5.46
N TYR A 166 10.40 9.53 5.81
CA TYR A 166 11.12 8.70 4.85
C TYR A 166 10.26 7.54 4.33
N ALA A 167 9.45 6.91 5.18
CA ALA A 167 8.52 5.87 4.76
C ALA A 167 7.51 6.40 3.73
N LYS A 168 7.01 7.63 3.93
CA LYS A 168 6.10 8.29 2.99
C LYS A 168 6.80 8.62 1.66
N ASP A 169 8.04 9.06 1.69
CA ASP A 169 8.78 9.40 0.47
C ASP A 169 9.18 8.16 -0.33
N LEU A 170 9.59 7.08 0.33
CA LEU A 170 9.78 5.77 -0.30
C LEU A 170 8.48 5.23 -0.90
N LYS A 171 7.34 5.37 -0.20
CA LYS A 171 6.03 4.96 -0.70
C LYS A 171 5.64 5.73 -1.97
N LYS A 172 5.85 7.04 -2.03
CA LYS A 172 5.64 7.83 -3.26
C LYS A 172 6.54 7.38 -4.41
N ALA A 173 7.73 6.86 -4.11
CA ALA A 173 8.64 6.29 -5.09
C ALA A 173 8.32 4.82 -5.46
N GLY A 174 7.25 4.24 -4.93
CA GLY A 174 6.78 2.87 -5.24
C GLY A 174 7.29 1.78 -4.29
N PHE A 175 7.92 2.14 -3.17
CA PHE A 175 8.51 1.21 -2.20
C PHE A 175 7.76 1.27 -0.86
N GLU A 176 7.18 0.15 -0.45
CA GLU A 176 6.36 0.04 0.76
C GLU A 176 6.88 -1.00 1.77
N THR A 177 7.73 -1.94 1.33
CA THR A 177 8.27 -3.02 2.17
C THR A 177 9.79 -3.16 2.10
N CYS A 178 10.37 -3.75 3.14
CA CYS A 178 11.82 -3.98 3.25
C CYS A 178 12.35 -4.87 2.10
N GLU A 179 11.58 -5.88 1.71
CA GLU A 179 11.94 -6.86 0.67
C GLU A 179 12.11 -6.21 -0.70
N GLN A 180 11.37 -5.13 -0.96
CA GLN A 180 11.52 -4.35 -2.19
C GLN A 180 12.87 -3.62 -2.24
N LEU A 181 13.44 -3.22 -1.09
CA LEU A 181 14.76 -2.61 -1.05
C LEU A 181 15.87 -3.62 -1.34
N ILE A 182 15.75 -4.85 -0.82
CA ILE A 182 16.77 -5.92 -0.93
C ILE A 182 17.10 -6.26 -2.39
N SER A 183 16.11 -6.15 -3.28
CA SER A 183 16.24 -6.56 -4.68
C SER A 183 16.89 -5.49 -5.57
N LEU A 184 17.14 -4.29 -5.06
CA LEU A 184 17.65 -3.19 -5.87
C LEU A 184 19.13 -3.35 -6.20
N SER A 185 19.45 -3.21 -7.47
CA SER A 185 20.81 -2.96 -7.94
C SER A 185 21.28 -1.56 -7.56
N LYS A 186 22.59 -1.33 -7.71
CA LYS A 186 23.20 -0.02 -7.47
C LYS A 186 22.54 1.10 -8.31
N ASP A 187 22.29 0.83 -9.60
CA ASP A 187 21.69 1.80 -10.50
C ASP A 187 20.24 2.09 -10.08
N GLU A 188 19.49 1.07 -9.64
CA GLU A 188 18.12 1.25 -9.13
C GLU A 188 18.08 2.02 -7.81
N LEU A 189 19.09 1.87 -6.95
CA LEU A 189 19.24 2.69 -5.73
C LEU A 189 19.57 4.15 -6.06
N GLU A 190 20.36 4.40 -7.10
CA GLU A 190 20.63 5.76 -7.60
C GLU A 190 19.35 6.41 -8.13
N GLU A 191 18.57 5.69 -8.94
CA GLU A 191 17.25 6.17 -9.38
C GLU A 191 16.30 6.42 -8.22
N LEU A 192 16.29 5.55 -7.21
CA LEU A 192 15.46 5.72 -6.02
C LEU A 192 15.90 6.95 -5.22
N ALA A 193 17.20 7.20 -5.10
CA ALA A 193 17.74 8.40 -4.46
C ALA A 193 17.23 9.68 -5.15
N GLU A 194 17.25 9.70 -6.48
CA GLU A 194 16.75 10.82 -7.27
C GLU A 194 15.23 11.01 -7.12
N LYS A 195 14.45 9.92 -7.16
CA LYS A 195 12.98 9.96 -7.06
C LYS A 195 12.48 10.34 -5.67
N SER A 196 13.12 9.80 -4.64
CA SER A 196 12.71 10.00 -3.23
C SER A 196 13.33 11.24 -2.59
N GLY A 197 14.43 11.76 -3.13
CA GLY A 197 15.22 12.83 -2.50
C GLY A 197 16.05 12.37 -1.30
N ILE A 198 16.10 11.06 -1.04
CA ILE A 198 16.86 10.45 0.05
C ILE A 198 18.29 10.20 -0.45
N SER A 199 19.29 10.46 0.38
CA SER A 199 20.68 10.22 -0.01
C SER A 199 20.92 8.74 -0.29
N GLN A 200 21.65 8.43 -1.37
CA GLN A 200 22.06 7.06 -1.72
C GLN A 200 22.65 6.30 -0.51
N LYS A 201 23.51 6.96 0.27
CA LYS A 201 24.10 6.38 1.49
C LYS A 201 23.07 5.86 2.51
N LEU A 202 21.92 6.53 2.66
CA LEU A 202 20.85 6.09 3.57
C LEU A 202 20.10 4.90 2.97
N LEU A 203 19.86 4.93 1.66
CA LEU A 203 19.21 3.83 0.96
C LEU A 203 20.06 2.56 0.98
N ASP A 204 21.38 2.68 0.76
CA ASP A 204 22.35 1.59 0.91
C ASP A 204 22.24 0.98 2.31
N LYS A 205 22.33 1.83 3.35
CA LYS A 205 22.20 1.39 4.74
C LYS A 205 20.87 0.66 5.01
N TRP A 206 19.75 1.18 4.51
CA TRP A 206 18.45 0.55 4.73
C TRP A 206 18.30 -0.75 3.93
N GLN A 207 18.91 -0.85 2.75
CA GLN A 207 18.98 -2.12 2.01
C GLN A 207 19.79 -3.17 2.81
N GLU A 208 20.94 -2.79 3.37
CA GLU A 208 21.77 -3.65 4.22
C GLU A 208 21.00 -4.14 5.46
N HIS A 209 20.29 -3.23 6.15
CA HIS A 209 19.43 -3.58 7.27
C HIS A 209 18.30 -4.53 6.86
N ALA A 210 17.64 -4.26 5.73
CA ALA A 210 16.57 -5.08 5.22
C ALA A 210 17.05 -6.51 4.91
N ASP A 211 18.25 -6.66 4.34
CA ASP A 211 18.84 -7.98 4.09
C ASP A 211 19.10 -8.73 5.41
N LEU A 212 19.77 -8.09 6.39
CA LEU A 212 20.06 -8.70 7.70
C LEU A 212 18.80 -9.12 8.46
N MET A 213 17.72 -8.33 8.37
CA MET A 213 16.43 -8.61 9.04
C MET A 213 15.70 -9.85 8.48
N ARG A 214 16.19 -10.47 7.38
CA ARG A 214 15.70 -11.78 6.91
C ARG A 214 16.01 -12.91 7.89
N ILE A 215 17.03 -12.75 8.74
CA ILE A 215 17.42 -13.74 9.73
C ILE A 215 16.50 -13.65 10.94
N LYS A 216 15.88 -14.77 11.32
CA LYS A 216 14.94 -14.81 12.44
C LYS A 216 15.67 -14.48 13.75
N GLY A 217 15.16 -13.47 14.44
CA GLY A 217 15.73 -12.95 15.69
C GLY A 217 16.57 -11.69 15.51
N ILE A 218 16.90 -11.30 14.27
CA ILE A 218 17.54 -10.03 13.97
C ILE A 218 16.46 -8.97 13.73
N GLY A 219 16.19 -8.20 14.77
CA GLY A 219 15.39 -7.00 14.69
C GLY A 219 16.20 -5.78 14.23
N PRO A 220 15.57 -4.60 14.21
CA PRO A 220 16.16 -3.36 13.69
C PRO A 220 17.44 -2.94 14.42
N GLU A 221 17.43 -3.05 15.76
CA GLU A 221 18.58 -2.72 16.62
C GLU A 221 19.77 -3.65 16.33
N TYR A 222 19.52 -4.95 16.15
CA TYR A 222 20.59 -5.91 15.83
C TYR A 222 21.11 -5.75 14.40
N ALA A 223 20.24 -5.40 13.44
CA ALA A 223 20.66 -5.07 12.08
C ALA A 223 21.58 -3.83 12.08
N ASP A 224 21.22 -2.76 12.79
CA ASP A 224 22.07 -1.57 12.95
C ASP A 224 23.39 -1.88 13.65
N ALA A 225 23.37 -2.68 14.71
CA ALA A 225 24.58 -3.09 15.42
C ALA A 225 25.53 -3.92 14.52
N LEU A 226 24.99 -4.87 13.76
CA LEU A 226 25.76 -5.70 12.82
C LEU A 226 26.40 -4.84 11.72
N ASN A 227 25.64 -3.93 11.12
CA ASN A 227 26.14 -2.99 10.12
C ASN A 227 27.23 -2.06 10.68
N ARG A 228 27.07 -1.56 11.92
CA ARG A 228 28.11 -0.75 12.60
C ARG A 228 29.39 -1.53 12.90
N VAL A 229 29.29 -2.84 13.12
CA VAL A 229 30.47 -3.71 13.17
C VAL A 229 30.87 -4.21 11.77
N GLY A 230 30.44 -3.54 10.70
CA GLY A 230 30.82 -3.82 9.32
C GLY A 230 30.44 -5.23 8.89
N ILE A 231 29.20 -5.62 9.16
CA ILE A 231 28.55 -6.82 8.60
C ILE A 231 27.32 -6.27 7.87
N ASP A 232 27.39 -6.18 6.56
CA ASP A 232 26.46 -5.37 5.76
C ASP A 232 25.44 -6.22 5.00
N SER A 233 25.61 -7.54 5.01
CA SER A 233 24.70 -8.47 4.34
C SER A 233 24.62 -9.83 5.03
N VAL A 234 23.55 -10.57 4.75
CA VAL A 234 23.38 -11.97 5.17
C VAL A 234 24.53 -12.83 4.64
N LYS A 235 24.92 -12.62 3.38
CA LYS A 235 26.01 -13.36 2.74
C LYS A 235 27.34 -13.15 3.45
N GLU A 236 27.63 -11.92 3.85
CA GLU A 236 28.81 -11.61 4.63
C GLU A 236 28.72 -12.24 6.03
N PHE A 237 27.56 -12.13 6.67
CA PHE A 237 27.36 -12.66 8.02
C PHE A 237 27.58 -14.17 8.09
N ALA A 238 27.12 -14.91 7.07
CA ALA A 238 27.29 -16.36 6.93
C ALA A 238 28.77 -16.82 6.98
N GLN A 239 29.72 -15.91 6.71
CA GLN A 239 31.16 -16.20 6.68
C GLN A 239 31.89 -15.76 7.96
N ARG A 240 31.21 -15.10 8.90
CA ARG A 240 31.85 -14.57 10.12
C ARG A 240 32.12 -15.65 11.15
N ASN A 241 33.11 -15.39 12.00
CA ASN A 241 33.36 -16.20 13.19
C ASN A 241 32.46 -15.70 14.35
N PRO A 242 31.68 -16.57 15.01
CA PRO A 242 30.74 -16.16 16.05
C PRO A 242 31.38 -15.44 17.24
N GLU A 243 32.53 -15.93 17.72
CA GLU A 243 33.23 -15.37 18.88
C GLU A 243 33.74 -13.95 18.60
N ASN A 244 34.38 -13.75 17.44
CA ASN A 244 34.86 -12.44 17.01
C ASN A 244 33.70 -11.47 16.76
N THR A 245 32.56 -11.94 16.22
CA THR A 245 31.38 -11.09 16.03
C THR A 245 30.83 -10.61 17.37
N LEU A 246 30.72 -11.51 18.36
CA LEU A 246 30.26 -11.14 19.70
C LEU A 246 31.19 -10.10 20.34
N GLU A 247 32.51 -10.33 20.30
CA GLU A 247 33.50 -9.38 20.84
C GLU A 247 33.39 -7.98 20.22
N ARG A 248 33.13 -7.91 18.90
CA ARG A 248 32.94 -6.64 18.21
C ARG A 248 31.64 -5.94 18.60
N ILE A 249 30.55 -6.69 18.80
CA ILE A 249 29.28 -6.12 19.29
C ILE A 249 29.43 -5.63 20.74
N GLU A 250 30.13 -6.37 21.61
CA GLU A 250 30.42 -5.92 22.98
C GLU A 250 31.31 -4.67 23.01
N THR A 251 32.25 -4.56 22.07
CA THR A 251 33.10 -3.37 21.93
C THR A 251 32.27 -2.18 21.47
N LEU A 252 31.40 -2.38 20.47
CA LEU A 252 30.45 -1.35 20.02
C LEU A 252 29.57 -0.86 21.16
N ASP A 253 29.00 -1.75 21.96
CA ASP A 253 28.12 -1.40 23.09
C ASP A 253 28.86 -0.59 24.18
N LYS A 254 30.15 -0.90 24.42
CA LYS A 254 31.00 -0.13 25.35
C LYS A 254 31.32 1.28 24.82
N GLU A 255 31.56 1.41 23.52
CA GLU A 255 31.93 2.68 22.88
C GLU A 255 30.71 3.56 22.58
N GLN A 256 29.58 2.94 22.28
CA GLN A 256 28.32 3.55 21.87
C GLN A 256 27.18 2.85 22.64
N PRO A 257 26.97 3.21 23.92
CA PRO A 257 25.87 2.65 24.69
C PRO A 257 24.52 2.99 24.04
N ASP A 258 23.52 2.15 24.31
CA ASP A 258 22.12 2.27 23.86
C ASP A 258 21.85 1.97 22.37
N VAL A 259 22.82 1.43 21.62
CA VAL A 259 22.56 0.93 20.24
C VAL A 259 21.67 -0.32 20.26
N ILE A 260 21.83 -1.18 21.27
CA ILE A 260 21.01 -2.37 21.48
C ILE A 260 20.53 -2.42 22.92
N ARG A 261 19.27 -2.84 23.16
CA ARG A 261 18.75 -2.96 24.53
C ARG A 261 19.36 -4.09 25.33
N ARG A 262 19.86 -5.11 24.65
CA ARG A 262 20.45 -6.31 25.26
C ARG A 262 21.52 -6.88 24.33
N LEU A 263 22.70 -7.12 24.90
CA LEU A 263 23.74 -7.89 24.23
C LEU A 263 23.24 -9.30 23.86
N PRO A 264 23.49 -9.76 22.62
CA PRO A 264 23.23 -11.14 22.25
C PRO A 264 24.19 -12.07 23.01
N VAL A 265 23.79 -13.32 23.22
CA VAL A 265 24.71 -14.36 23.69
C VAL A 265 25.35 -15.09 22.51
N LEU A 266 26.48 -15.78 22.75
CA LEU A 266 27.23 -16.47 21.70
C LEU A 266 26.38 -17.46 20.90
N ASP A 267 25.46 -18.17 21.56
CA ASP A 267 24.58 -19.14 20.89
C ASP A 267 23.56 -18.47 19.95
N GLU A 268 23.13 -17.23 20.24
CA GLU A 268 22.28 -16.46 19.33
C GLU A 268 23.06 -16.06 18.08
N ILE A 269 24.31 -15.61 18.23
CA ILE A 269 25.19 -15.30 17.08
C ILE A 269 25.44 -16.54 16.23
N LYS A 270 25.70 -17.69 16.86
CA LYS A 270 25.90 -18.98 16.14
C LYS A 270 24.65 -19.37 15.36
N ASP A 271 23.48 -19.25 15.97
CA ASP A 271 22.21 -19.53 15.31
C ASP A 271 21.98 -18.59 14.12
N TRP A 272 22.17 -17.29 14.29
CA TRP A 272 22.04 -16.31 13.21
C TRP A 272 22.99 -16.57 12.04
N ILE A 273 24.26 -16.91 12.31
CA ILE A 273 25.23 -17.27 11.27
C ILE A 273 24.82 -18.55 10.55
N ASN A 274 24.25 -19.53 11.26
CA ASN A 274 23.75 -20.76 10.63
C ASN A 274 22.54 -20.47 9.75
N GLN A 275 21.57 -19.69 10.22
CA GLN A 275 20.45 -19.23 9.40
C GLN A 275 20.93 -18.48 8.16
N ALA A 276 21.91 -17.59 8.31
CA ALA A 276 22.49 -16.82 7.21
C ALA A 276 23.08 -17.71 6.10
N LYS A 277 23.64 -18.88 6.44
CA LYS A 277 24.15 -19.85 5.46
C LYS A 277 23.04 -20.55 4.66
N GLU A 278 21.85 -20.65 5.22
CA GLU A 278 20.69 -21.30 4.58
C GLU A 278 19.87 -20.32 3.72
N ILE A 279 20.05 -19.01 3.93
CA ILE A 279 19.40 -17.96 3.16
C ILE A 279 20.16 -17.78 1.83
N LYS A 280 19.44 -17.92 0.72
CA LYS A 280 19.96 -17.74 -0.65
C LYS A 280 19.92 -16.29 -1.11
#